data_AF-A0A3M1U3E5-F1
#
_entry.id   AF-A0A3M1U3E5-F1
#
_cell.length_a   1.000
_cell.length_b   1.000
_cell.length_c   1.000
_cell.angle_alpha   90.00
_cell.angle_beta   90.00
_cell.angle_gamma   90.00
#
_symmetry.space_group_name_H-M   'P 1'
#
loop_
_entity.id
_entity.type
_entity.pdbx_description
1 polymer ?
#
loop_
_entity_poly.entity_id
_entity_poly.type
_entity_poly.pdbx_seq_one_letter_code
_entity_poly.pdbx_strand_id
1 'polypeptide(L)'
;MAKTLNPPKQVTCGNTSQSLDLNNSTVKVIIRNRSGTQAANVNIGYAAPADDTTPQQDGDDAITLFPGDEITLDVPTGADQHVNYINAATGEAPVLEVIEIT
;
A
#
# COMPACT_ATOMS: atom_id res chain seq x y z
N MET A 1 4.79 -9.41 21.46
CA MET A 1 5.84 -8.48 21.00
C MET A 1 5.69 -8.40 19.50
N ALA A 2 5.15 -7.28 18.98
CA ALA A 2 4.96 -7.11 17.55
C ALA A 2 6.34 -7.06 16.88
N LYS A 3 6.63 -8.01 16.01
CA LYS A 3 7.94 -8.09 15.36
C LYS A 3 7.81 -7.34 14.04
N THR A 4 8.37 -6.14 13.99
CA THR A 4 8.48 -5.39 12.72
C THR A 4 9.36 -6.21 11.78
N LEU A 5 8.82 -6.64 10.64
CA LEU A 5 9.63 -7.23 9.57
C LEU A 5 10.48 -6.10 8.98
N ASN A 6 11.68 -5.96 9.52
CA ASN A 6 12.71 -5.04 9.04
C ASN A 6 13.56 -5.84 8.04
N PRO A 7 13.61 -5.48 6.75
CA PRO A 7 13.53 -4.10 6.26
C PRO A 7 12.17 -3.67 5.66
N PRO A 8 11.86 -2.37 5.71
CA PRO A 8 10.78 -1.78 4.93
C PRO A 8 10.87 -2.18 3.46
N LYS A 9 9.74 -2.52 2.86
CA LYS A 9 9.63 -2.75 1.42
C LYS A 9 9.41 -1.41 0.73
N GLN A 10 10.37 -0.98 -0.09
CA GLN A 10 10.20 0.18 -0.95
C GLN A 10 9.53 -0.24 -2.25
N VAL A 11 8.54 0.55 -2.66
CA VAL A 11 7.68 0.23 -3.77
C VAL A 11 7.48 1.47 -4.63
N THR A 12 7.74 1.35 -5.92
CA THR A 12 7.64 2.46 -6.88
C THR A 12 6.33 2.33 -7.65
N CYS A 13 5.41 3.27 -7.47
CA CYS A 13 4.07 3.22 -8.05
C CYS A 13 4.11 3.58 -9.54
N GLY A 14 3.66 2.69 -10.41
CA GLY A 14 3.49 3.02 -11.83
C GLY A 14 2.25 3.86 -12.12
N ASN A 15 2.05 4.17 -13.40
CA ASN A 15 0.80 4.73 -13.93
C ASN A 15 -0.34 3.71 -13.99
N THR A 16 -0.04 2.43 -13.72
CA THR A 16 -1.01 1.35 -13.58
C THR A 16 -1.08 0.93 -12.12
N SER A 17 -2.23 0.42 -11.70
CA SER A 17 -2.39 -0.20 -10.39
C SER A 17 -1.35 -1.31 -10.20
N GLN A 18 -0.70 -1.31 -9.04
CA GLN A 18 0.24 -2.35 -8.61
C GLN A 18 -0.17 -2.85 -7.22
N SER A 19 0.25 -4.07 -6.89
CA SER A 19 -0.04 -4.72 -5.63
C SER A 19 1.23 -5.23 -4.95
N LEU A 20 1.24 -5.20 -3.62
CA LEU A 20 2.24 -5.83 -2.79
C LEU A 20 1.57 -6.84 -1.86
N ASP A 21 1.89 -8.12 -2.03
CA ASP A 21 1.43 -9.18 -1.15
C ASP A 21 2.05 -9.04 0.25
N LEU A 22 1.17 -9.16 1.25
CA LEU A 22 1.50 -9.14 2.67
C LEU A 22 1.79 -10.56 3.16
N ASN A 23 2.62 -10.66 4.19
CA ASN A 23 2.86 -11.89 4.91
C ASN A 23 1.57 -12.35 5.62
N ASN A 24 1.28 -13.65 5.60
CA ASN A 24 0.10 -14.23 6.24
C ASN A 24 0.04 -14.05 7.77
N SER A 25 1.16 -13.65 8.39
CA SER A 25 1.23 -13.31 9.83
C SER A 25 1.09 -11.81 10.10
N THR A 26 0.95 -10.98 9.07
CA THR A 26 0.84 -9.53 9.21
C THR A 26 -0.50 -9.16 9.83
N VAL A 27 -0.45 -8.43 10.95
CA VAL A 27 -1.60 -7.94 11.70
C VAL A 27 -1.79 -6.43 11.55
N LYS A 28 -0.74 -5.70 11.14
CA LYS A 28 -0.81 -4.28 10.80
C LYS A 28 0.18 -3.95 9.69
N VAL A 29 -0.14 -2.95 8.89
CA VAL A 29 0.78 -2.37 7.90
C VAL A 29 0.88 -0.87 8.11
N ILE A 30 2.10 -0.35 8.05
CA ILE A 30 2.36 1.08 7.98
C ILE A 30 2.81 1.40 6.56
N ILE A 31 2.18 2.39 5.93
CA ILE A 31 2.50 2.82 4.57
C ILE A 31 2.88 4.29 4.62
N ARG A 32 4.07 4.60 4.10
CA ARG A 32 4.62 5.96 4.08
C ARG A 32 4.88 6.38 2.66
N ASN A 33 4.50 7.60 2.32
CA ASN A 33 4.92 8.18 1.06
C ASN A 33 6.28 8.87 1.23
N ARG A 34 7.34 8.24 0.68
CA ARG A 34 8.72 8.73 0.68
C ARG A 34 9.10 9.43 -0.62
N SER A 35 8.13 9.68 -1.49
CA SER A 35 8.32 10.46 -2.70
C SER A 35 8.74 11.89 -2.34
N GLY A 36 9.52 12.53 -3.19
CA GLY A 36 9.88 13.94 -3.00
C GLY A 36 8.69 14.88 -3.22
N THR A 37 7.87 14.62 -4.24
CA THR A 37 6.83 15.56 -4.70
C THR A 37 5.51 14.88 -5.12
N GLN A 38 5.49 13.55 -5.25
CA GLN A 38 4.36 12.84 -5.82
C GLN A 38 3.43 12.27 -4.75
N ALA A 39 2.12 12.41 -4.97
CA ALA A 39 1.10 11.74 -4.16
C ALA A 39 0.79 10.35 -4.71
N ALA A 40 0.39 9.42 -3.85
CA ALA A 40 0.01 8.06 -4.21
C ALA A 40 -1.35 7.73 -3.61
N ASN A 41 -2.19 7.02 -4.35
CA ASN A 41 -3.43 6.46 -3.83
C ASN A 41 -3.18 5.03 -3.40
N VAL A 42 -3.64 4.69 -2.19
CA VAL A 42 -3.36 3.41 -1.54
C VAL A 42 -4.65 2.79 -1.03
N ASN A 43 -4.81 1.48 -1.23
CA ASN A 43 -5.92 0.69 -0.70
C ASN A 43 -5.41 -0.66 -0.19
N ILE A 44 -6.10 -1.27 0.78
CA ILE A 44 -5.87 -2.66 1.19
C ILE A 44 -6.97 -3.55 0.63
N GLY A 45 -6.58 -4.58 -0.11
CA GLY A 45 -7.48 -5.64 -0.55
C GLY A 45 -7.43 -6.86 0.38
N TYR A 46 -8.59 -7.48 0.60
CA TYR A 46 -8.75 -8.75 1.30
C TYR A 46 -9.25 -9.81 0.31
N ALA A 47 -8.45 -10.84 0.01
CA ALA A 47 -8.77 -12.08 -0.70
C ALA A 47 -9.98 -12.14 -1.70
N ALA A 48 -9.62 -12.29 -2.99
CA ALA A 48 -10.26 -13.03 -4.13
C ALA A 48 -11.16 -12.26 -5.14
N PRO A 49 -11.19 -12.62 -6.46
CA PRO A 49 -10.19 -13.31 -7.30
C PRO A 49 -9.20 -12.28 -7.87
N ALA A 50 -8.34 -12.66 -8.81
CA ALA A 50 -7.32 -11.82 -9.47
C ALA A 50 -7.83 -10.53 -10.18
N ASP A 51 -9.10 -10.15 -9.99
CA ASP A 51 -9.81 -9.17 -10.81
C ASP A 51 -10.27 -7.91 -10.05
N ASP A 52 -10.27 -7.87 -8.71
CA ASP A 52 -10.59 -6.64 -7.96
C ASP A 52 -9.33 -6.02 -7.36
N THR A 53 -8.57 -5.35 -8.25
CA THR A 53 -7.17 -4.96 -8.03
C THR A 53 -6.88 -3.49 -8.30
N THR A 54 -7.90 -2.66 -8.48
CA THR A 54 -7.69 -1.26 -8.87
C THR A 54 -7.98 -0.32 -7.71
N PRO A 55 -6.97 0.19 -7.00
CA PRO A 55 -7.02 1.54 -6.49
C PRO A 55 -7.13 2.41 -7.74
N GLN A 56 -8.36 2.68 -8.18
CA GLN A 56 -8.57 3.77 -9.11
C GLN A 56 -8.25 5.05 -8.35
N GLN A 57 -7.71 6.05 -9.05
CA GLN A 57 -7.90 7.41 -8.55
C GLN A 57 -9.41 7.57 -8.35
N ASP A 58 -9.83 7.78 -7.10
CA ASP A 58 -11.24 7.94 -6.68
C ASP A 58 -12.07 6.65 -6.47
N GLY A 59 -11.46 5.47 -6.26
CA GLY A 59 -12.20 4.36 -5.66
C GLY A 59 -12.63 4.70 -4.23
N ASP A 60 -13.86 4.37 -3.82
CA ASP A 60 -14.48 4.80 -2.55
C ASP A 60 -13.63 4.51 -1.28
N ASP A 61 -12.69 3.57 -1.35
CA ASP A 61 -11.81 3.17 -0.24
C ASP A 61 -10.32 3.55 -0.41
N ALA A 62 -9.95 4.27 -1.47
CA ALA A 62 -8.56 4.67 -1.69
C ALA A 62 -8.17 5.90 -0.86
N ILE A 63 -7.06 5.80 -0.11
CA ILE A 63 -6.49 6.90 0.65
C ILE A 63 -5.36 7.54 -0.16
N THR A 64 -5.47 8.84 -0.41
CA THR A 64 -4.37 9.63 -0.99
C THR A 64 -3.33 9.96 0.08
N LEU A 65 -2.08 9.57 -0.16
CA LEU A 65 -0.91 9.93 0.64
C LEU A 65 -0.09 10.98 -0.10
N PHE A 66 0.09 12.16 0.49
CA PHE A 66 1.03 13.17 0.00
C PHE A 66 2.47 12.87 0.46
N PRO A 67 3.50 13.47 -0.18
CA PRO A 67 4.88 13.35 0.28
C PRO A 67 5.06 13.61 1.77
N GLY A 68 5.58 12.62 2.49
CA GLY A 68 5.79 12.67 3.94
C GLY A 68 4.65 12.10 4.78
N ASP A 69 3.49 11.80 4.19
CA ASP A 69 2.37 11.22 4.92
C ASP A 69 2.61 9.76 5.30
N GLU A 70 1.96 9.34 6.38
CA GLU A 70 1.94 7.97 6.90
C GLU A 70 0.52 7.56 7.27
N ILE A 71 0.14 6.34 6.91
CA ILE A 71 -1.06 5.68 7.42
C ILE A 71 -0.70 4.35 8.06
N THR A 72 -1.48 3.97 9.06
CA THR A 72 -1.46 2.65 9.67
C THR A 72 -2.79 1.97 9.43
N LEU A 73 -2.74 0.74 8.96
CA LEU A 73 -3.92 -0.04 8.64
C LEU A 73 -3.87 -1.36 9.41
N ASP A 74 -4.97 -1.67 10.08
CA ASP A 74 -5.15 -2.96 10.76
C ASP A 74 -5.48 -4.03 9.72
N VAL A 75 -4.78 -5.15 9.81
CA VAL A 75 -4.92 -6.25 8.88
C VAL A 75 -5.72 -7.36 9.60
N PRO A 76 -6.95 -7.66 9.16
CA PRO A 76 -7.76 -8.75 9.71
C PRO A 76 -6.98 -10.05 9.58
N THR A 77 -7.09 -10.94 10.56
CA THR A 77 -6.44 -12.26 10.45
C THR A 77 -7.23 -13.16 9.49
N GLY A 78 -6.58 -13.61 8.40
CA GLY A 78 -7.12 -14.61 7.49
C GLY A 78 -7.10 -14.20 6.01
N ALA A 79 -6.64 -15.15 5.18
CA ALA A 79 -6.51 -15.12 3.72
C ALA A 79 -5.46 -14.14 3.13
N ASP A 80 -5.10 -14.37 1.86
CA ASP A 80 -4.06 -13.65 1.12
C ASP A 80 -4.42 -12.16 1.01
N GLN A 81 -3.57 -11.32 1.60
CA GLN A 81 -3.79 -9.88 1.68
C GLN A 81 -2.73 -9.14 0.89
N HIS A 82 -3.13 -8.02 0.32
CA HIS A 82 -2.22 -7.20 -0.45
C HIS A 82 -2.55 -5.72 -0.31
N VAL A 83 -1.53 -4.89 -0.43
CA VAL A 83 -1.65 -3.44 -0.53
C VAL A 83 -1.64 -3.09 -2.00
N ASN A 84 -2.71 -2.47 -2.50
CA ASN A 84 -2.71 -1.91 -3.84
C ASN A 84 -2.36 -0.42 -3.79
N TYR A 85 -1.64 0.04 -4.80
CA TYR A 85 -1.27 1.45 -4.93
C TYR A 85 -1.16 1.89 -6.39
N ILE A 86 -1.39 3.18 -6.64
CA ILE A 86 -1.23 3.82 -7.95
C ILE A 86 -0.71 5.25 -7.78
N ASN A 87 0.02 5.74 -8.79
CA ASN A 87 0.38 7.15 -8.85
C ASN A 87 -0.89 8.04 -8.93
N ALA A 88 -1.00 9.02 -8.04
CA ALA A 88 -2.12 9.96 -8.03
C ALA A 88 -1.86 11.18 -8.94
N ALA A 89 -0.71 11.26 -9.61
CA ALA A 89 -0.40 12.33 -10.54
C ALA A 89 0.28 11.79 -11.81
N THR A 90 0.13 12.49 -12.92
CA THR A 90 0.93 12.21 -14.12
C THR A 90 2.36 12.72 -13.90
N GLY A 91 3.36 11.84 -13.91
CA GLY A 91 4.75 12.23 -13.71
C GLY A 91 5.65 11.10 -13.26
N GLU A 92 6.64 11.44 -12.44
CA GLU A 92 7.53 10.46 -11.80
C GLU A 92 6.72 9.56 -10.85
N ALA A 93 7.20 8.34 -10.67
CA ALA A 93 6.53 7.27 -9.94
C ALA A 93 6.76 7.40 -8.42
N PRO A 94 5.71 7.61 -7.59
CA PRO A 94 5.89 7.79 -6.16
C PRO A 94 6.53 6.57 -5.51
N VAL A 95 7.40 6.81 -4.53
CA VAL A 95 8.04 5.78 -3.71
C VAL A 95 7.27 5.64 -2.40
N LEU A 96 6.66 4.48 -2.21
CA LEU A 96 6.04 4.08 -0.96
C LEU A 96 6.98 3.19 -0.16
N GLU A 97 7.02 3.41 1.14
CA GLU A 97 7.68 2.55 2.12
C GLU A 97 6.59 1.78 2.88
N VAL A 98 6.56 0.46 2.73
CA VAL A 98 5.60 -0.44 3.36
C VAL A 98 6.29 -1.24 4.46
N ILE A 99 5.75 -1.19 5.67
CA ILE A 99 6.28 -1.86 6.86
C ILE A 99 5.24 -2.82 7.40
N GLU A 100 5.57 -4.10 7.41
CA GLU A 100 4.71 -5.16 7.92
C GLU A 100 4.97 -5.40 9.41
N ILE A 101 3.88 -5.54 10.17
CA ILE A 101 3.90 -5.81 11.61
C ILE A 101 3.16 -7.12 11.84
N THR A 102 3.85 -8.10 12.43
CA THR A 102 3.31 -9.42 12.82
C THR A 102 3.15 -9.54 14.32
#